data_AF-A0A954FXT8-F1
#
_entry.id   AF-A0A954FXT8-F1
#
_cell.length_a   1.000
_cell.length_b   1.000
_cell.length_c   1.000
_cell.angle_alpha   90.00
_cell.angle_beta   90.00
_cell.angle_gamma   90.00
#
_symmetry.space_group_name_H-M   'P 1'
#
loop_
_entity.id
_entity.type
_entity.pdbx_description
1 polymer ?
#
loop_
_entity_poly.entity_id
_entity_poly.type
_entity_poly.pdbx_seq_one_letter_code
_entity_poly.pdbx_strand_id
1 'polypeptide(L)'
;MCSLDRWILTPLLITGLLLCLADDVEAKKRTFPYEAVVNAEEALVRSGNGSRYYPTLKLKRGSRVTVHRHDPGGWFMITPPQGSFSWIRAEHVQKTAANRGRVTENGVVVRVGSAFGESRDVEQIRLSKNDEVTILGSKNVPTEFGNVLMYQIKPPTGEWRWVEGHLLVPTNQYQPGQTPPTPVDSPIAGTEQDPFT
;
A
#
# COMPACT_ATOMS: atom_id res chain seq x y z
N MET A 1 -91.55 -0.19 4.46
CA MET A 1 -91.20 -1.09 5.59
C MET A 1 -90.12 -2.05 5.09
N CYS A 2 -88.99 -2.11 5.80
CA CYS A 2 -87.81 -3.00 5.66
C CYS A 2 -87.03 -2.89 4.32
N SER A 3 -85.80 -2.34 4.23
CA SER A 3 -84.52 -2.41 4.99
C SER A 3 -83.53 -3.44 4.42
N LEU A 4 -82.27 -2.95 4.33
CA LEU A 4 -80.96 -3.62 4.22
C LEU A 4 -80.43 -4.01 2.83
N ASP A 5 -79.57 -3.12 2.33
CA ASP A 5 -78.12 -3.31 2.17
C ASP A 5 -77.60 -4.71 1.86
N ARG A 6 -76.79 -4.81 0.79
CA ARG A 6 -75.53 -5.57 0.79
C ARG A 6 -74.62 -5.16 -0.37
N TRP A 7 -73.57 -4.42 -0.01
CA TRP A 7 -72.34 -4.21 -0.78
C TRP A 7 -71.64 -5.53 -1.09
N ILE A 8 -71.29 -5.77 -2.36
CA ILE A 8 -70.18 -6.65 -2.77
C ILE A 8 -69.59 -6.02 -4.05
N LEU A 9 -68.61 -5.14 -3.93
CA LEU A 9 -67.17 -5.43 -4.10
C LEU A 9 -66.80 -5.89 -5.51
N THR A 10 -66.50 -4.91 -6.38
CA THR A 10 -65.57 -5.06 -7.52
C THR A 10 -64.14 -5.15 -7.01
N PRO A 11 -63.36 -6.19 -7.36
CA PRO A 11 -61.91 -6.09 -7.35
C PRO A 11 -61.42 -5.75 -8.76
N LEU A 12 -61.07 -4.47 -8.94
CA LEU A 12 -60.26 -3.99 -10.04
C LEU A 12 -58.86 -4.64 -9.89
N LEU A 13 -58.48 -5.50 -10.83
CA LEU A 13 -57.18 -6.16 -10.85
C LEU A 13 -56.12 -5.12 -11.26
N ILE A 14 -55.55 -4.42 -10.26
CA ILE A 14 -54.41 -3.53 -10.47
C ILE A 14 -53.16 -4.40 -10.44
N THR A 15 -52.68 -4.77 -11.62
CA THR A 15 -51.37 -5.38 -11.83
C THR A 15 -50.31 -4.30 -11.54
N GLY A 16 -49.90 -4.18 -10.28
CA GLY A 16 -48.78 -3.33 -9.88
C GLY A 16 -47.46 -3.92 -10.36
N LEU A 17 -47.03 -3.53 -11.56
CA LEU A 17 -45.67 -3.73 -12.01
C LEU A 17 -44.76 -2.78 -11.21
N LEU A 18 -44.28 -3.27 -10.07
CA LEU A 18 -43.25 -2.62 -9.29
C LEU A 18 -41.94 -2.71 -10.09
N LEU A 19 -41.70 -1.75 -10.99
CA LEU A 19 -40.36 -1.52 -11.52
C LEU A 19 -39.50 -1.07 -10.34
N CYS A 20 -38.77 -2.02 -9.74
CA CYS A 20 -37.62 -1.69 -8.92
C CYS A 20 -36.65 -0.91 -9.81
N LEU A 21 -36.57 0.40 -9.60
CA LEU A 21 -35.41 1.18 -9.99
C LEU A 21 -34.25 0.62 -9.16
N ALA A 22 -33.51 -0.33 -9.71
CA ALA A 22 -32.18 -0.61 -9.23
C ALA A 22 -31.37 0.63 -9.56
N ASP A 23 -31.15 1.49 -8.56
CA ASP A 23 -30.03 2.43 -8.63
C ASP A 23 -28.78 1.55 -8.72
N ASP A 24 -28.24 1.39 -9.93
CA ASP A 24 -26.88 0.90 -10.12
C ASP A 24 -25.98 1.91 -9.40
N VAL A 25 -25.65 1.62 -8.13
CA VAL A 25 -24.54 2.27 -7.44
C VAL A 25 -23.29 1.79 -8.15
N GLU A 26 -22.96 2.47 -9.24
CA GLU A 26 -21.73 2.24 -9.97
C GLU A 26 -20.59 2.71 -9.07
N ALA A 27 -20.07 1.78 -8.27
CA ALA A 27 -18.88 1.98 -7.48
C ALA A 27 -17.78 2.43 -8.44
N LYS A 28 -17.40 3.71 -8.36
CA LYS A 28 -16.40 4.30 -9.24
C LYS A 28 -15.06 3.61 -8.97
N LYS A 29 -14.76 2.58 -9.77
CA LYS A 29 -13.54 1.79 -9.66
C LYS A 29 -12.33 2.72 -9.65
N ARG A 30 -11.52 2.63 -8.60
CA ARG A 30 -10.34 3.50 -8.45
C ARG A 30 -9.35 3.23 -9.59
N THR A 31 -8.82 4.29 -10.18
CA THR A 31 -7.73 4.20 -11.17
C THR A 31 -6.39 4.26 -10.47
N PHE A 32 -5.48 3.36 -10.80
CA PHE A 32 -4.13 3.36 -10.28
C PHE A 32 -3.16 4.13 -11.21
N PRO A 33 -2.08 4.72 -10.66
CA PRO A 33 -1.87 4.94 -9.23
C PRO A 33 -2.77 6.07 -8.68
N TYR A 34 -2.97 6.10 -7.36
CA TYR A 34 -3.66 7.21 -6.69
C TYR A 34 -2.98 7.60 -5.36
N GLU A 35 -3.20 8.84 -4.94
CA GLU A 35 -2.67 9.35 -3.67
C GLU A 35 -3.60 9.04 -2.49
N ALA A 36 -3.04 8.51 -1.42
CA ALA A 36 -3.72 8.19 -0.17
C ALA A 36 -3.01 8.83 1.03
N VAL A 37 -3.71 8.91 2.15
CA VAL A 37 -3.23 9.47 3.41
C VAL A 37 -3.43 8.46 4.52
N VAL A 38 -2.43 8.33 5.40
CA VAL A 38 -2.54 7.52 6.61
C VAL A 38 -3.57 8.12 7.56
N ASN A 39 -4.62 7.35 7.85
CA ASN A 39 -5.71 7.71 8.77
C ASN A 39 -5.75 6.86 10.05
N ALA A 40 -4.66 6.16 10.36
CA ALA A 40 -4.40 5.62 11.68
C ALA A 40 -3.36 6.48 12.41
N GLU A 41 -3.16 6.28 13.71
CA GLU A 41 -2.09 6.97 14.44
C GLU A 41 -0.73 6.64 13.82
N GLU A 42 -0.55 5.36 13.49
CA GLU A 42 0.65 4.80 12.89
C GLU A 42 0.29 3.77 11.82
N ALA A 43 1.12 3.66 10.80
CA ALA A 43 1.04 2.59 9.80
C ALA A 43 2.43 2.01 9.55
N LEU A 44 2.57 0.70 9.71
CA LEU A 44 3.82 0.01 9.42
C LEU A 44 3.92 -0.29 7.93
N VAL A 45 5.01 0.21 7.33
CA VAL A 45 5.39 -0.07 5.95
C VAL A 45 6.28 -1.29 5.94
N ARG A 46 5.97 -2.29 5.14
CA ARG A 46 6.64 -3.61 5.14
C ARG A 46 7.35 -3.90 3.82
N SER A 47 8.27 -4.86 3.89
CA SER A 47 9.09 -5.31 2.76
C SER A 47 8.33 -6.20 1.75
N GLY A 48 7.12 -6.65 2.09
CA GLY A 48 6.24 -7.47 1.25
C GLY A 48 4.77 -7.45 1.75
N ASN A 49 3.87 -8.08 1.01
CA ASN A 49 2.44 -8.15 1.33
C ASN A 49 2.13 -9.22 2.39
N GLY A 50 2.19 -8.82 3.66
CA GLY A 50 1.86 -9.72 4.76
C GLY A 50 2.58 -9.40 6.05
N SER A 51 2.01 -9.84 7.16
CA SER A 51 2.57 -9.69 8.50
C SER A 51 3.92 -10.42 8.69
N ARG A 52 4.19 -11.47 7.91
CA ARG A 52 5.46 -12.20 7.89
C ARG A 52 6.64 -11.37 7.38
N TYR A 53 6.38 -10.34 6.58
CA TYR A 53 7.41 -9.46 6.05
C TYR A 53 7.79 -8.42 7.10
N TYR A 54 9.08 -8.22 7.31
CA TYR A 54 9.57 -7.30 8.33
C TYR A 54 9.13 -5.85 8.03
N PRO A 55 8.87 -5.05 9.08
CA PRO A 55 8.62 -3.62 8.94
C PRO A 55 9.90 -2.92 8.47
N THR A 56 9.72 -1.88 7.66
CA THR A 56 10.78 -1.09 7.02
C THR A 56 10.74 0.37 7.46
N LEU A 57 9.54 0.93 7.64
CA LEU A 57 9.29 2.26 8.16
C LEU A 57 7.98 2.29 8.97
N LYS A 58 7.81 3.35 9.74
CA LYS A 58 6.55 3.72 10.38
C LYS A 58 6.12 5.08 9.85
N LEU A 59 4.92 5.14 9.30
CA LEU A 59 4.26 6.38 8.89
C LEU A 59 3.33 6.85 10.00
N LYS A 60 3.18 8.16 10.15
CA LYS A 60 2.25 8.77 11.09
C LYS A 60 0.97 9.19 10.38
N ARG A 61 -0.11 9.41 11.13
CA ARG A 61 -1.32 10.08 10.64
C ARG A 61 -0.99 11.30 9.77
N GLY A 62 -1.65 11.42 8.62
CA GLY A 62 -1.42 12.51 7.67
C GLY A 62 -0.28 12.28 6.68
N SER A 63 0.51 11.21 6.83
CA SER A 63 1.54 10.87 5.83
C SER A 63 0.88 10.51 4.50
N ARG A 64 1.39 11.07 3.40
CA ARG A 64 0.92 10.76 2.04
C ARG A 64 1.69 9.59 1.45
N VAL A 65 0.99 8.76 0.68
CA VAL A 65 1.56 7.64 -0.08
C VAL A 65 0.87 7.52 -1.44
N THR A 66 1.63 7.09 -2.45
CA THR A 66 1.09 6.72 -3.76
C THR A 66 0.80 5.23 -3.77
N VAL A 67 -0.47 4.84 -3.93
CA VAL A 67 -0.93 3.45 -4.04
C VAL A 67 -0.96 3.02 -5.51
N HIS A 68 -0.32 1.89 -5.82
CA HIS A 68 -0.20 1.34 -7.18
C HIS A 68 -1.04 0.10 -7.40
N ARG A 69 -1.36 -0.65 -6.34
CA ARG A 69 -2.12 -1.89 -6.43
C ARG A 69 -2.71 -2.26 -5.09
N HIS A 70 -3.85 -2.94 -5.11
CA HIS A 70 -4.41 -3.65 -3.97
C HIS A 70 -4.12 -5.14 -4.13
N ASP A 71 -3.50 -5.74 -3.12
CA ASP A 71 -3.16 -7.15 -3.07
C ASP A 71 -4.12 -7.90 -2.11
N PRO A 72 -4.33 -9.21 -2.31
CA PRO A 72 -5.15 -10.02 -1.41
C PRO A 72 -4.75 -9.89 0.07
N GLY A 73 -5.74 -10.00 0.95
CA GLY A 73 -5.54 -9.84 2.39
C GLY A 73 -5.40 -8.39 2.84
N GLY A 74 -5.85 -7.43 2.02
CA GLY A 74 -5.94 -6.02 2.39
C GLY A 74 -4.61 -5.26 2.36
N TRP A 75 -3.65 -5.68 1.54
CA TRP A 75 -2.33 -5.03 1.44
C TRP A 75 -2.25 -4.10 0.25
N PHE A 76 -1.85 -2.86 0.45
CA PHE A 76 -1.68 -1.90 -0.64
C PHE A 76 -0.21 -1.76 -0.99
N MET A 77 0.12 -1.99 -2.25
CA MET A 77 1.46 -1.75 -2.79
C MET A 77 1.65 -0.24 -3.02
N ILE A 78 2.67 0.33 -2.37
CA ILE A 78 2.96 1.76 -2.41
C ILE A 78 4.37 2.04 -2.93
N THR A 79 4.56 3.23 -3.49
CA THR A 79 5.90 3.78 -3.72
C THR A 79 6.67 3.80 -2.40
N PRO A 80 7.97 3.41 -2.34
CA PRO A 80 8.77 3.52 -1.14
C PRO A 80 8.72 4.94 -0.54
N PRO A 81 8.18 5.12 0.68
CA PRO A 81 8.04 6.44 1.29
C PRO A 81 9.40 7.09 1.57
N GLN A 82 9.41 8.41 1.80
CA GLN A 82 10.61 9.12 2.21
C GLN A 82 11.25 8.46 3.45
N GLY A 83 12.58 8.35 3.43
CA GLY A 83 13.35 7.62 4.44
C GLY A 83 13.54 6.13 4.13
N SER A 84 12.89 5.62 3.08
CA SER A 84 13.15 4.25 2.60
C SER A 84 14.54 4.17 1.98
N PHE A 85 15.19 3.03 2.17
CA PHE A 85 16.46 2.72 1.54
C PHE A 85 16.53 1.22 1.23
N SER A 86 17.52 0.86 0.42
CA SER A 86 17.83 -0.52 0.06
C SER A 86 19.32 -0.78 0.23
N TRP A 87 19.69 -2.04 0.43
CA TRP A 87 21.07 -2.49 0.57
C TRP A 87 21.61 -3.04 -0.74
N ILE A 88 22.84 -2.64 -1.05
CA ILE A 88 23.66 -3.22 -2.12
C ILE A 88 25.07 -3.45 -1.58
N ARG A 89 25.71 -4.57 -1.94
CA ARG A 89 27.09 -4.82 -1.51
C ARG A 89 28.04 -3.83 -2.17
N ALA A 90 28.96 -3.28 -1.39
CA ALA A 90 29.84 -2.21 -1.86
C ALA A 90 30.82 -2.67 -2.94
N GLU A 91 31.21 -3.95 -2.92
CA GLU A 91 32.08 -4.58 -3.94
C GLU A 91 31.51 -4.46 -5.37
N HIS A 92 30.18 -4.32 -5.50
CA HIS A 92 29.48 -4.26 -6.79
C HIS A 92 29.23 -2.84 -7.28
N VAL A 93 29.74 -1.83 -6.57
CA VAL A 93 29.44 -0.43 -6.85
C VAL A 93 30.73 0.37 -6.93
N GLN A 94 31.07 0.78 -8.15
CA GLN A 94 32.13 1.75 -8.38
C GLN A 94 31.62 3.15 -8.03
N LYS A 95 32.15 3.78 -6.99
CA LYS A 95 31.80 5.18 -6.67
C LYS A 95 32.22 6.10 -7.81
N THR A 96 31.30 6.96 -8.23
CA THR A 96 31.51 7.98 -9.28
C THR A 96 31.44 9.40 -8.71
N ALA A 97 30.88 9.57 -7.51
CA ALA A 97 30.90 10.80 -6.72
C ALA A 97 30.76 10.47 -5.23
N ALA A 98 30.66 11.49 -4.37
CA ALA A 98 30.49 11.30 -2.92
C ALA A 98 29.26 10.44 -2.58
N ASN A 99 28.12 10.72 -3.23
CA ASN A 99 26.81 10.08 -3.04
C ASN A 99 26.29 9.33 -4.28
N ARG A 100 27.16 9.02 -5.25
CA ARG A 100 26.78 8.27 -6.47
C ARG A 100 27.72 7.11 -6.74
N GLY A 101 27.17 6.05 -7.29
CA GLY A 101 27.92 4.91 -7.77
C GLY A 101 27.33 4.32 -9.04
N ARG A 102 28.12 3.51 -9.72
CA ARG A 102 27.75 2.75 -10.90
C ARG A 102 27.93 1.26 -10.60
N VAL A 103 26.93 0.46 -10.93
CA VAL A 103 26.96 -1.00 -10.75
C VAL A 103 27.96 -1.62 -11.73
N THR A 104 28.81 -2.53 -11.25
CA THR A 104 29.96 -3.05 -12.01
C THR A 104 29.66 -4.31 -12.82
N GLU A 105 28.60 -5.05 -12.48
CA GLU A 105 28.19 -6.28 -13.15
C GLU A 105 26.66 -6.45 -13.25
N ASN A 106 26.20 -7.47 -13.98
CA ASN A 106 24.78 -7.75 -14.14
C ASN A 106 24.24 -8.61 -13.00
N GLY A 107 22.96 -8.45 -12.68
CA GLY A 107 22.28 -9.30 -11.71
C GLY A 107 22.61 -8.99 -10.25
N VAL A 108 23.15 -7.79 -9.98
CA VAL A 108 23.53 -7.37 -8.63
C VAL A 108 22.29 -7.20 -7.79
N VAL A 109 22.20 -7.98 -6.71
CA VAL A 109 21.00 -8.00 -5.89
C VAL A 109 20.89 -6.75 -5.02
N VAL A 110 19.70 -6.17 -5.01
CA VAL A 110 19.28 -5.11 -4.11
C VAL A 110 18.26 -5.68 -3.11
N ARG A 111 18.52 -5.46 -1.82
CA ARG A 111 17.68 -5.93 -0.71
C ARG A 111 16.95 -4.79 -0.06
N VAL A 112 15.70 -5.01 0.30
CA VAL A 112 14.88 -4.02 1.00
C VAL A 112 15.47 -3.71 2.38
N GLY A 113 15.79 -2.44 2.64
CA GLY A 113 16.27 -1.99 3.94
C GLY A 113 15.15 -1.75 4.96
N SER A 114 15.50 -1.80 6.25
CA SER A 114 14.62 -1.44 7.36
C SER A 114 15.24 -0.38 8.25
N ALA A 115 14.47 0.64 8.64
CA ALA A 115 14.88 1.61 9.64
C ALA A 115 14.84 1.06 11.08
N PHE A 116 14.29 -0.13 11.29
CA PHE A 116 14.17 -0.76 12.61
C PHE A 116 15.34 -1.70 12.96
N GLY A 117 16.28 -1.91 12.03
CA GLY A 117 17.38 -2.84 12.24
C GLY A 117 18.12 -3.20 10.94
N GLU A 118 18.68 -4.40 10.90
CA GLU A 118 19.51 -4.86 9.77
C GLU A 118 18.80 -5.88 8.86
N SER A 119 17.49 -6.10 9.06
CA SER A 119 16.67 -6.98 8.23
C SER A 119 16.79 -6.63 6.76
N ARG A 120 17.08 -7.64 5.94
CA ARG A 120 17.39 -7.50 4.51
C ARG A 120 17.08 -8.77 3.71
N ASP A 121 16.15 -9.58 4.20
CA ASP A 121 15.87 -10.92 3.67
C ASP A 121 15.07 -10.86 2.36
N VAL A 122 14.45 -9.72 2.06
CA VAL A 122 13.67 -9.53 0.83
C VAL A 122 14.53 -8.93 -0.28
N GLU A 123 14.67 -9.68 -1.35
CA GLU A 123 15.18 -9.23 -2.66
C GLU A 123 13.98 -8.87 -3.55
N GLN A 124 13.98 -7.66 -4.13
CA GLN A 124 12.96 -7.28 -5.12
C GLN A 124 13.56 -6.95 -6.48
N ILE A 125 14.74 -6.33 -6.49
CA ILE A 125 15.37 -5.81 -7.68
C ILE A 125 16.77 -6.41 -7.84
N ARG A 126 17.14 -6.70 -9.07
CA ARG A 126 18.53 -6.92 -9.48
C ARG A 126 18.91 -5.85 -10.48
N LEU A 127 20.00 -5.15 -10.21
CA LEU A 127 20.54 -4.12 -11.09
C LEU A 127 21.48 -4.72 -12.12
N SER A 128 21.54 -4.05 -13.26
CA SER A 128 22.42 -4.38 -14.38
C SER A 128 23.70 -3.56 -14.32
N LYS A 129 24.73 -4.04 -15.03
CA LYS A 129 25.99 -3.31 -15.19
C LYS A 129 25.68 -1.94 -15.77
N ASN A 130 26.39 -0.93 -15.24
CA ASN A 130 26.24 0.48 -15.56
C ASN A 130 25.01 1.20 -14.98
N ASP A 131 24.09 0.51 -14.30
CA ASP A 131 23.02 1.17 -13.56
C ASP A 131 23.62 2.14 -12.54
N GLU A 132 22.98 3.30 -12.38
CA GLU A 132 23.41 4.31 -11.42
C GLU A 132 22.62 4.21 -10.13
N VAL A 133 23.33 4.33 -9.00
CA VAL A 133 22.73 4.33 -7.67
C VAL A 133 23.07 5.61 -6.94
N THR A 134 22.13 6.11 -6.15
CA THR A 134 22.37 7.18 -5.18
C THR A 134 22.67 6.55 -3.82
N ILE A 135 23.88 6.77 -3.31
CA ILE A 135 24.35 6.24 -2.03
C ILE A 135 23.95 7.22 -0.92
N LEU A 136 23.22 6.70 0.06
CA LEU A 136 22.74 7.42 1.26
C LEU A 136 23.70 7.25 2.45
N GLY A 137 24.41 6.13 2.50
CA GLY A 137 25.32 5.78 3.58
C GLY A 137 26.02 4.45 3.33
N SER A 138 26.90 4.06 4.25
CA SER A 138 27.61 2.79 4.22
C SER A 138 27.64 2.17 5.61
N LYS A 139 27.57 0.85 5.68
CA LYS A 139 27.65 0.11 6.94
C LYS A 139 28.36 -1.23 6.72
N ASN A 140 29.19 -1.61 7.69
CA ASN A 140 29.66 -3.00 7.78
C ASN A 140 28.56 -3.83 8.43
N VAL A 141 28.09 -4.83 7.70
CA VAL A 141 26.93 -5.63 8.07
C VAL A 141 27.40 -7.06 8.34
N PRO A 142 27.13 -7.61 9.53
CA PRO A 142 27.44 -9.02 9.83
C PRO A 142 26.68 -9.97 8.90
N THR A 143 27.39 -10.91 8.33
CA THR A 143 26.84 -12.02 7.52
C THR A 143 27.44 -13.33 7.99
N GLU A 144 26.90 -14.45 7.51
CA GLU A 144 27.47 -15.78 7.75
C GLU A 144 28.92 -15.91 7.24
N PHE A 145 29.33 -15.07 6.28
CA PHE A 145 30.68 -15.03 5.71
C PHE A 145 31.55 -13.92 6.33
N GLY A 146 31.13 -13.34 7.46
CA GLY A 146 31.81 -12.23 8.13
C GLY A 146 31.19 -10.86 7.82
N ASN A 147 31.89 -9.80 8.22
CA ASN A 147 31.41 -8.43 8.03
C ASN A 147 31.58 -7.99 6.58
N VAL A 148 30.47 -7.65 5.94
CA VAL A 148 30.44 -7.19 4.54
C VAL A 148 30.11 -5.70 4.51
N LEU A 149 30.92 -4.91 3.80
CA LEU A 149 30.60 -3.52 3.54
C LEU A 149 29.42 -3.42 2.56
N MET A 150 28.35 -2.74 2.98
CA MET A 150 27.18 -2.48 2.16
C MET A 150 26.91 -0.98 2.07
N TYR A 151 26.38 -0.55 0.94
CA TYR A 151 25.81 0.79 0.78
C TYR A 151 24.30 0.75 1.05
N GLN A 152 23.82 1.74 1.79
CA GLN A 152 22.41 2.13 1.73
C GLN A 152 22.24 2.98 0.48
N ILE A 153 21.32 2.61 -0.41
CA ILE A 153 20.98 3.35 -1.61
C ILE A 153 19.54 3.82 -1.56
N LYS A 154 19.23 4.88 -2.30
CA LYS A 154 17.83 5.20 -2.61
C LYS A 154 17.20 3.97 -3.29
N PRO A 155 15.98 3.55 -2.91
CA PRO A 155 15.32 2.42 -3.54
C PRO A 155 15.30 2.60 -5.07
N PRO A 156 15.77 1.61 -5.85
CA PRO A 156 15.73 1.68 -7.30
C PRO A 156 14.29 1.79 -7.82
N THR A 157 14.17 2.29 -9.06
CA THR A 157 12.89 2.26 -9.77
C THR A 157 12.36 0.82 -9.87
N GLY A 158 11.07 0.63 -9.61
CA GLY A 158 10.42 -0.67 -9.62
C GLY A 158 10.45 -1.42 -8.29
N GLU A 159 11.14 -0.91 -7.27
CA GLU A 159 11.02 -1.41 -5.91
C GLU A 159 9.76 -0.86 -5.22
N TRP A 160 9.08 -1.71 -4.44
CA TRP A 160 7.82 -1.37 -3.77
C TRP A 160 7.87 -1.64 -2.27
N ARG A 161 6.88 -1.06 -1.58
CA ARG A 161 6.58 -1.33 -0.18
C ARG A 161 5.10 -1.65 -0.02
N TRP A 162 4.72 -2.21 1.13
CA TRP A 162 3.32 -2.51 1.43
C TRP A 162 2.89 -1.93 2.75
N VAL A 163 1.63 -1.56 2.83
CA VAL A 163 0.94 -1.11 4.05
C VAL A 163 -0.46 -1.70 4.05
N GLU A 164 -1.04 -1.92 5.22
CA GLU A 164 -2.42 -2.37 5.30
C GLU A 164 -3.36 -1.28 4.78
N GLY A 165 -4.24 -1.64 3.85
CA GLY A 165 -5.08 -0.70 3.12
C GLY A 165 -6.13 -0.01 3.99
N HIS A 166 -6.64 -0.70 5.01
CA HIS A 166 -7.62 -0.15 5.95
C HIS A 166 -7.09 1.06 6.73
N LEU A 167 -5.76 1.20 6.85
CA LEU A 167 -5.08 2.34 7.49
C LEU A 167 -5.03 3.59 6.60
N LEU A 168 -5.46 3.49 5.34
CA LEU A 168 -5.35 4.54 4.33
C LEU A 168 -6.72 5.05 3.90
N VAL A 169 -6.81 6.35 3.62
CA VAL A 169 -7.94 6.95 2.91
C VAL A 169 -7.44 7.68 1.67
N PRO A 170 -8.16 7.64 0.53
CA PRO A 170 -7.87 8.50 -0.62
C PRO A 170 -7.72 9.97 -0.21
N THR A 171 -6.77 10.68 -0.84
CA THR A 171 -6.45 12.07 -0.47
C THR A 171 -7.66 13.00 -0.55
N ASN A 172 -8.56 12.80 -1.51
CA ASN A 172 -9.79 13.60 -1.64
C ASN A 172 -10.84 13.34 -0.55
N GLN A 173 -10.67 12.25 0.22
CA GLN A 173 -11.51 11.89 1.36
C GLN A 173 -10.84 12.24 2.70
N TYR A 174 -9.59 12.72 2.67
CA TYR A 174 -8.87 13.13 3.87
C TYR A 174 -9.22 14.58 4.24
N GLN A 175 -9.78 14.79 5.43
CA GLN A 175 -10.13 16.11 5.97
C GLN A 175 -9.23 16.48 7.16
N PRO A 176 -8.22 17.36 6.97
CA PRO A 176 -7.39 17.83 8.08
C PRO A 176 -8.20 18.69 9.05
N GLY A 177 -8.18 18.38 10.35
CA GLY A 177 -8.76 19.22 11.41
C GLY A 177 -10.26 19.02 11.71
N GLN A 178 -10.94 18.13 10.97
CA GLN A 178 -12.21 17.54 11.43
C GLN A 178 -11.90 16.26 12.22
N THR A 179 -12.86 15.75 13.00
CA THR A 179 -12.73 14.43 13.64
C THR A 179 -12.29 13.45 12.54
N PRO A 180 -11.07 12.89 12.60
CA PRO A 180 -10.60 11.97 11.58
C PRO A 180 -11.66 10.87 11.39
N PRO A 181 -11.84 10.33 10.17
CA PRO A 181 -12.62 9.11 10.02
C PRO A 181 -12.10 8.12 11.06
N THR A 182 -13.00 7.43 11.75
CA THR A 182 -12.66 6.55 12.87
C THR A 182 -11.42 5.74 12.50
N PRO A 183 -10.34 5.79 13.31
CA PRO A 183 -9.15 5.00 13.05
C PRO A 183 -9.56 3.56 12.83
N VAL A 184 -9.25 3.04 11.65
CA VAL A 184 -9.45 1.62 11.36
C VAL A 184 -8.14 0.98 11.79
N ASP A 185 -8.07 0.50 13.03
CA ASP A 185 -6.87 -0.17 13.55
C ASP A 185 -6.95 -1.69 13.39
N SER A 186 -8.08 -2.20 12.90
CA SER A 186 -8.36 -3.61 12.68
C SER A 186 -8.48 -3.93 11.19
N PRO A 187 -7.86 -5.01 10.69
CA PRO A 187 -8.07 -5.47 9.33
C PRO A 187 -9.55 -5.69 9.05
N ILE A 188 -10.04 -5.14 7.93
CA ILE A 188 -11.38 -5.44 7.44
C ILE A 188 -11.42 -6.95 7.16
N ALA A 189 -12.29 -7.68 7.85
CA ALA A 189 -12.41 -9.12 7.65
C ALA A 189 -12.74 -9.40 6.17
N GLY A 190 -12.04 -10.36 5.55
CA GLY A 190 -12.00 -10.60 4.09
C GLY A 190 -13.30 -11.00 3.40
N THR A 191 -14.45 -10.79 4.03
CA THR A 191 -15.80 -11.00 3.50
C THR A 191 -16.58 -9.70 3.28
N GLU A 192 -16.13 -8.57 3.84
CA GLU A 192 -16.74 -7.28 3.56
C GLU A 192 -16.07 -6.70 2.31
N GLN A 193 -16.89 -6.24 1.35
CA GLN A 193 -16.42 -5.52 0.17
C GLN A 193 -15.33 -4.55 0.60
N ASP A 194 -14.12 -4.70 0.06
CA ASP A 194 -13.05 -3.74 0.30
C ASP A 194 -13.64 -2.35 0.03
N PRO A 195 -13.77 -1.46 1.04
CA PRO A 195 -14.38 -0.15 0.85
C PRO A 195 -13.55 0.71 -0.14
N PHE A 196 -12.39 0.20 -0.51
CA PHE A 196 -11.48 0.78 -1.47
C PHE A 196 -11.43 0.09 -2.85
N THR A 197 -12.18 -0.97 -3.10
CA THR A 197 -12.44 -1.45 -4.47
C THR A 197 -13.47 -0.56 -5.19
#